data_AF-A0A1Z2L4B7-F1
#
_entry.id   AF-A0A1Z2L4B7-F1
#
_cell.length_a   1.000
_cell.length_b   1.000
_cell.length_c   1.000
_cell.angle_alpha   90.00
_cell.angle_beta   90.00
_cell.angle_gamma   90.00
#
_symmetry.space_group_name_H-M   'P 1'
#
loop_
_entity.id
_entity.type
_entity.pdbx_description
1 polymer ?
#
loop_
_entity_poly.entity_id
_entity_poly.type
_entity_poly.pdbx_seq_one_letter_code
_entity_poly.pdbx_strand_id
1 'polypeptide(L)'
;MIRHICEAYSSQTCPYCLTRRKVRGRSYVCVNKDCGSVLHRDAVGGVNIHTLAVNDGTIVPVPPEVVIRVKYLRAQPGWSVGQRERH
;
A
#
# COMPACT_ATOMS: atom_id res chain seq x y z
N MET A 1 -17.10 -17.28 0.74
CA MET A 1 -15.87 -18.08 0.61
C MET A 1 -14.68 -17.14 0.70
N ILE A 2 -13.84 -17.28 1.72
CA ILE A 2 -12.64 -16.45 1.90
C ILE A 2 -11.48 -17.12 1.16
N ARG A 3 -10.72 -16.36 0.38
CA ARG A 3 -9.54 -16.84 -0.36
C ARG A 3 -8.28 -16.26 0.26
N HIS A 4 -7.26 -17.10 0.43
CA HIS A 4 -5.95 -16.67 0.90
C HIS A 4 -5.06 -16.36 -0.31
N ILE A 5 -4.45 -15.18 -0.34
CA ILE A 5 -3.52 -14.74 -1.38
C ILE A 5 -2.17 -14.47 -0.72
N CYS A 6 -1.08 -14.89 -1.37
CA CYS A 6 0.27 -14.67 -0.88
C CYS A 6 0.63 -13.18 -0.99
N GLU A 7 1.01 -12.55 0.12
CA GLU A 7 1.40 -11.13 0.16
C GLU A 7 2.92 -10.90 0.00
N ALA A 8 3.68 -11.95 -0.36
CA ALA A 8 5.13 -11.88 -0.46
C ALA A 8 5.56 -10.74 -1.37
N TYR A 9 6.54 -9.97 -0.91
CA TYR A 9 7.15 -8.85 -1.65
C TYR A 9 6.22 -7.65 -1.94
N SER A 10 5.00 -7.62 -1.40
CA SER A 10 4.07 -6.48 -1.52
C SER A 10 4.71 -5.18 -1.06
N SER A 11 5.41 -5.15 0.08
CA SER A 11 6.11 -3.97 0.59
C SER A 11 7.46 -3.67 -0.10
N GLN A 12 7.89 -4.52 -1.03
CA GLN A 12 9.18 -4.42 -1.74
C GLN A 12 9.02 -4.01 -3.21
N THR A 13 7.81 -4.09 -3.75
CA THR A 13 7.50 -3.84 -5.16
C THR A 13 6.95 -2.44 -5.34
N CYS A 14 7.51 -1.66 -6.27
CA CYS A 14 7.01 -0.30 -6.53
C CYS A 14 5.59 -0.37 -7.10
N PRO A 15 4.61 0.38 -6.55
CA PRO A 15 3.24 0.34 -7.04
C PRO A 15 3.08 0.99 -8.42
N TYR A 16 4.04 1.81 -8.87
CA TYR A 16 3.95 2.52 -10.15
C TYR A 16 4.69 1.82 -11.30
N CYS A 17 5.86 1.23 -11.03
CA CYS A 17 6.73 0.68 -12.07
C CYS A 17 7.14 -0.78 -11.83
N LEU A 18 6.57 -1.44 -10.80
CA LEU A 18 6.83 -2.82 -10.41
C LEU A 18 8.28 -3.16 -10.06
N THR A 19 9.18 -2.18 -10.04
CA THR A 19 10.57 -2.40 -9.68
C THR A 19 10.66 -2.87 -8.24
N ARG A 20 11.33 -4.01 -8.03
CA ARG A 20 11.50 -4.62 -6.71
C ARG A 20 12.80 -4.18 -6.07
N ARG A 21 12.76 -3.89 -4.77
CA ARG A 21 13.95 -3.65 -3.95
C ARG A 21 13.76 -4.17 -2.53
N LYS A 22 14.85 -4.53 -1.88
CA LYS A 22 14.85 -4.78 -0.44
C LYS A 22 14.79 -3.44 0.30
N VAL A 23 13.73 -3.25 1.07
CA VAL A 23 13.51 -2.02 1.86
C VAL A 23 14.03 -2.24 3.28
N ARG A 24 14.81 -1.28 3.79
CA ARG A 24 15.19 -1.21 5.21
C ARG A 24 14.50 0.01 5.83
N GLY A 25 13.75 -0.18 6.91
CA GLY A 25 13.00 0.90 7.57
C GLY A 25 11.64 1.21 6.94
N ARG A 26 11.05 2.36 7.32
CA ARG A 26 9.68 2.77 6.96
C ARG A 26 9.57 3.55 5.64
N SER A 27 10.68 4.11 5.15
CA SER A 27 10.69 4.87 3.91
C SER A 27 10.96 3.96 2.72
N TYR A 28 10.03 3.96 1.78
CA TYR A 28 10.22 3.36 0.47
C TYR A 28 10.74 4.43 -0.51
N VAL A 29 11.79 4.11 -1.26
CA VAL A 29 12.35 4.92 -2.35
C VAL A 29 12.56 3.98 -3.52
N CYS A 30 11.89 4.19 -4.65
CA CYS A 30 12.07 3.35 -5.81
C CYS A 30 13.51 3.43 -6.33
N VAL A 31 14.11 2.28 -6.69
CA VAL A 31 15.48 2.25 -7.25
C VAL A 31 15.51 2.53 -8.75
N ASN A 32 14.37 2.42 -9.43
CA ASN A 32 14.24 2.88 -10.81
C ASN A 32 14.26 4.41 -10.83
N LYS A 33 15.28 4.99 -11.48
CA LYS A 33 15.51 6.44 -11.55
C LYS A 33 14.42 7.18 -12.32
N ASP A 34 13.79 6.54 -13.32
CA ASP A 34 12.71 7.14 -14.11
C ASP A 34 11.42 7.25 -13.29
N CYS A 35 11.26 6.39 -12.27
CA CYS A 35 10.11 6.41 -11.36
C CYS A 35 10.39 7.25 -10.10
N GLY A 36 11.54 6.99 -9.43
CA GLY A 36 12.04 7.77 -8.29
C GLY A 36 11.11 7.89 -7.07
N SER A 37 9.97 7.19 -7.05
CA SER A 37 8.88 7.46 -6.11
C SER A 37 9.30 7.25 -4.65
N VAL A 38 8.98 8.22 -3.81
CA VAL A 38 9.21 8.19 -2.36
C VAL A 38 7.87 8.04 -1.65
N LEU A 39 7.72 6.94 -0.91
CA LEU A 39 6.46 6.54 -0.26
C LEU A 39 6.73 6.00 1.14
N HIS A 40 5.68 5.89 1.96
CA HIS A 40 5.76 5.07 3.17
C HIS A 40 5.64 3.58 2.79
N ARG A 41 6.50 2.73 3.34
CA ARG A 41 6.57 1.29 3.03
C ARG A 41 5.24 0.58 3.28
N ASP A 42 4.55 0.93 4.37
CA ASP A 42 3.27 0.27 4.69
C ASP A 42 2.15 0.73 3.72
N ALA A 43 2.28 1.92 3.12
CA ALA A 43 1.38 2.36 2.05
C ALA A 43 1.61 1.54 0.78
N VAL A 44 2.88 1.31 0.42
CA VAL A 44 3.27 0.44 -0.70
C VAL A 44 2.71 -0.97 -0.50
N GLY A 45 2.87 -1.54 0.70
CA GLY A 45 2.31 -2.83 1.04
C GLY A 45 0.79 -2.88 0.89
N GLY A 46 0.06 -1.91 1.47
CA GLY A 46 -1.39 -1.85 1.40
C GLY A 46 -1.94 -1.71 -0.02
N VAL A 47 -1.35 -0.84 -0.84
CA VAL A 47 -1.72 -0.69 -2.25
C VAL A 47 -1.48 -2.00 -3.01
N ASN A 48 -0.32 -2.62 -2.84
CA ASN A 48 -0.01 -3.86 -3.57
C ASN A 48 -0.90 -5.02 -3.11
N ILE A 49 -1.22 -5.15 -1.82
CA ILE A 49 -2.19 -6.15 -1.32
C ILE A 49 -3.56 -5.92 -1.95
N HIS A 50 -4.01 -4.67 -2.08
CA HIS A 50 -5.25 -4.36 -2.79
C HIS A 50 -5.19 -4.81 -4.25
N THR A 51 -4.09 -4.52 -4.96
CA THR A 51 -3.93 -4.95 -6.36
C THR A 51 -3.92 -6.48 -6.49
N LEU A 52 -3.27 -7.20 -5.57
CA LEU A 52 -3.29 -8.67 -5.53
C LEU A 52 -4.73 -9.20 -5.40
N ALA A 53 -5.54 -8.58 -4.54
CA ALA A 53 -6.90 -9.01 -4.28
C ALA A 53 -7.85 -8.82 -5.47
N VAL A 54 -7.67 -7.74 -6.25
CA VAL A 54 -8.56 -7.41 -7.37
C VAL A 54 -8.06 -7.93 -8.73
N ASN A 55 -6.82 -8.42 -8.80
CA ASN A 55 -6.18 -8.90 -10.04
C ASN A 55 -5.67 -10.35 -9.90
N ASP A 56 -6.46 -11.23 -9.29
CA ASP A 56 -6.19 -12.68 -9.20
C ASP A 56 -4.77 -13.04 -8.73
N GLY A 57 -4.28 -12.35 -7.70
CA GLY A 57 -2.96 -12.60 -7.12
C GLY A 57 -1.79 -11.96 -7.88
N THR A 58 -2.06 -11.01 -8.78
CA THR A 58 -1.04 -10.27 -9.53
C THR A 58 -0.95 -8.81 -9.05
N ILE A 59 0.28 -8.31 -8.83
CA ILE A 59 0.49 -6.88 -8.59
C ILE A 59 0.43 -6.16 -9.94
N VAL A 60 -0.56 -5.30 -10.11
CA VAL A 60 -0.73 -4.44 -11.30
C VAL A 60 -0.32 -3.02 -10.94
N PRO A 61 0.45 -2.32 -11.79
CA PRO A 61 0.87 -0.97 -11.48
C PRO A 61 -0.32 -0.01 -11.46
N VAL A 62 -0.35 0.87 -10.46
CA VAL A 62 -1.33 1.95 -10.38
C VAL A 62 -0.93 3.11 -11.31
N PRO A 63 -1.90 3.87 -11.86
CA PRO A 63 -1.59 5.04 -12.66
C PRO A 63 -0.73 6.05 -11.89
N PRO A 64 0.24 6.72 -12.55
CA PRO A 64 1.15 7.66 -11.90
C PRO A 64 0.45 8.88 -11.28
N GLU A 65 -0.77 9.19 -11.71
CA GLU A 65 -1.60 10.27 -11.18
C GLU A 65 -2.19 9.92 -9.79
N VAL A 66 -2.18 8.64 -9.40
CA VAL A 66 -2.71 8.20 -8.10
C VAL A 66 -1.76 8.62 -6.98
N VAL A 67 -2.20 9.62 -6.20
CA VAL A 67 -1.47 10.10 -5.03
C VAL A 67 -1.72 9.19 -3.83
N ILE A 68 -0.71 8.39 -3.46
CA ILE A 68 -0.77 7.50 -2.29
C ILE A 68 -0.47 8.32 -1.02
N ARG A 69 -1.46 8.49 -0.14
CA ARG A 69 -1.32 9.22 1.13
C ARG A 69 -1.51 8.31 2.33
N VAL A 70 -0.66 8.46 3.34
CA VAL A 70 -0.84 7.81 4.64
C VAL A 70 -1.44 8.80 5.61
N LYS A 71 -2.56 8.43 6.23
CA LYS A 71 -3.11 9.15 7.38
C LYS A 71 -2.89 8.30 8.63
N TYR A 72 -2.04 8.77 9.53
CA TYR A 72 -1.88 8.14 10.83
C TYR A 72 -3.03 8.58 11.74
N LEU A 73 -4.04 7.73 11.82
CA LEU A 73 -5.12 7.92 12.79
C LEU A 73 -4.69 7.25 14.08
N ARG A 74 -4.51 8.04 15.14
CA ARG A 74 -4.35 7.52 16.50
C ARG A 74 -5.72 7.11 17.01
N ALA A 75 -5.84 5.91 17.55
CA ALA A 75 -7.03 5.52 18.29
C ALA A 75 -7.24 6.50 19.45
N GLN A 76 -8.37 7.19 19.43
CA GLN A 76 -8.80 8.02 20.55
C GLN A 76 -9.63 7.15 21.50
N PRO A 77 -9.62 7.43 22.82
CA PRO A 77 -10.52 6.76 23.75
C PRO A 77 -11.98 7.09 23.37
N GLY A 78 -12.76 6.04 23.12
CA GLY A 78 -14.16 6.16 22.71
C GLY A 78 -14.35 6.42 21.21
N TRP A 79 -15.59 6.27 20.76
CA TRP A 79 -15.95 6.48 19.37
C TRP A 79 -16.27 7.95 19.12
N SER A 80 -15.81 8.51 18.00
CA SER A 80 -16.31 9.83 17.56
C SER A 80 -17.82 9.78 17.33
N VAL A 81 -18.48 10.94 17.36
CA VAL A 81 -19.94 11.04 17.14
C VAL A 81 -20.35 10.32 15.85
N GLY A 82 -19.67 10.61 14.74
CA GLY A 82 -19.93 9.95 13.45
C GLY A 82 -19.49 8.49 13.36
N GLN A 83 -18.70 7.96 14.32
CA GLN A 83 -18.48 6.51 14.41
C GLN A 83 -19.67 5.83 15.11
N ARG A 84 -20.24 6.46 16.14
CA ARG A 84 -21.39 5.91 16.89
C ARG A 84 -22.64 5.81 16.03
N GLU A 85 -22.86 6.75 15.11
CA GLU A 85 -24.01 6.71 14.20
C GLU A 85 -23.95 5.57 13.17
N ARG A 86 -22.78 4.94 12.99
CA ARG A 86 -22.54 3.92 11.96
C ARG A 86 -22.54 2.47 12.46
N HIS A 87 -22.64 2.21 13.77
CA HIS A 87 -22.85 0.85 14.31
C HIS A 87 -24.07 0.85 15.21
#